data_AF-A0A6P0XS21-F1
#
_entry.id   AF-A0A6P0XS21-F1
#
_cell.length_a   1.000
_cell.length_b   1.000
_cell.length_c   1.000
_cell.angle_alpha   90.00
_cell.angle_beta   90.00
_cell.angle_gamma   90.00
#
_symmetry.space_group_name_H-M   'P 1'
#
loop_
_entity.id
_entity.type
_entity.pdbx_description
1 polymer ?
#
loop_
_entity_poly.entity_id
_entity_poly.type
_entity_poly.pdbx_seq_one_letter_code
_entity_poly.pdbx_strand_id
1 'polypeptide(L)'
;MPTQKSKKKSKSKSKKKGKSATPPISKKELAARKRQRAKQIQKVIGDLVTYGGLGLVIGITLFFVAEPKIALAGGGGIVVLGLSFKYPMLGLWGFLIYMPFAGTVTYWIGGGSPIFQVAKDGFYIPAMIGIGMWCKKTGNRFILPKALKNPLFILIGCCLVTLVFVNGLKEPNPGDKPILMGIWGMKVLIGYLPLITGAYYQLKGKTELLFVARLTVILAIICCFLGLVQYQYLSSGKCAGTRGFTGDQLFRASLEAKCLIGGALLFSPSQGVIRLPCTFVAPWQWGWFLISNAAFTFAVSFSDPSPLWRIGGLFGMAIVFVNAAICGQRIALALVPVVTII
;
A
#
# COMPACT_ATOMS: atom_id res chain seq x y z
N MET A 1 59.42 -24.12 -65.05
CA MET A 1 59.23 -25.55 -64.73
C MET A 1 59.50 -25.78 -63.24
N PRO A 2 58.84 -26.77 -62.62
CA PRO A 2 57.93 -26.59 -61.49
C PRO A 2 58.53 -27.03 -60.14
N THR A 3 58.15 -26.47 -59.00
CA THR A 3 57.17 -26.96 -57.99
C THR A 3 57.67 -26.36 -56.66
N GLN A 4 56.89 -25.98 -55.65
CA GLN A 4 55.93 -26.80 -54.92
C GLN A 4 55.10 -25.89 -53.98
N LYS A 5 53.79 -26.16 -53.94
CA LYS A 5 52.80 -25.53 -53.07
C LYS A 5 53.08 -25.83 -51.59
N SER A 6 53.14 -24.80 -50.74
CA SER A 6 52.97 -24.96 -49.28
C SER A 6 51.65 -24.36 -48.83
N LYS A 7 50.76 -25.24 -48.35
CA LYS A 7 49.44 -24.93 -47.81
C LYS A 7 49.57 -24.17 -46.48
N LYS A 8 48.97 -22.97 -46.42
CA LYS A 8 48.64 -22.24 -45.18
C LYS A 8 47.79 -23.13 -44.26
N LYS A 9 48.34 -23.57 -43.12
CA LYS A 9 47.56 -24.04 -41.96
C LYS A 9 47.32 -22.85 -41.04
N SER A 10 46.10 -22.34 -41.02
CA SER A 10 45.67 -21.31 -40.06
C SER A 10 45.61 -21.91 -38.65
N LYS A 11 46.61 -21.61 -37.82
CA LYS A 11 46.49 -21.63 -36.36
C LYS A 11 46.27 -20.19 -35.90
N SER A 12 45.05 -19.83 -35.50
CA SER A 12 44.85 -18.63 -34.67
C SER A 12 43.49 -18.64 -33.94
N LYS A 13 43.60 -18.82 -32.62
CA LYS A 13 42.81 -18.20 -31.55
C LYS A 13 41.31 -18.50 -31.49
N SER A 14 41.01 -19.60 -30.79
CA SER A 14 39.82 -19.72 -29.93
C SER A 14 39.78 -18.55 -28.94
N LYS A 15 38.86 -17.60 -29.15
CA LYS A 15 38.47 -16.59 -28.16
C LYS A 15 37.53 -17.24 -27.15
N LYS A 16 38.08 -17.75 -26.04
CA LYS A 16 37.35 -17.83 -24.76
C LYS A 16 37.67 -16.56 -23.96
N LYS A 17 36.73 -15.61 -23.93
CA LYS A 17 36.65 -14.46 -23.00
C LYS A 17 35.15 -14.18 -22.81
N GLY A 18 34.56 -14.14 -21.64
CA GLY A 18 35.03 -14.42 -20.29
C GLY A 18 33.81 -14.74 -19.41
N LYS A 19 33.91 -15.78 -18.59
CA LYS A 19 32.96 -15.98 -17.48
C LYS A 19 33.33 -14.96 -16.39
N SER A 20 32.40 -14.11 -15.99
CA SER A 20 32.53 -13.33 -14.75
C SER A 20 32.52 -14.29 -13.57
N ALA A 21 33.70 -14.70 -13.11
CA ALA A 21 33.86 -15.48 -11.91
C ALA A 21 33.83 -14.52 -10.71
N THR A 22 32.64 -14.24 -10.18
CA THR A 22 32.55 -13.98 -8.74
C THR A 22 33.17 -15.19 -8.02
N PRO A 23 34.17 -15.01 -7.15
CA PRO A 23 34.81 -16.14 -6.48
C PRO A 23 33.76 -16.94 -5.69
N PRO A 24 33.77 -18.28 -5.76
CA PRO A 24 32.82 -19.10 -5.03
C PRO A 24 33.00 -18.87 -3.53
N ILE A 25 31.93 -18.45 -2.85
CA ILE A 25 31.89 -18.19 -1.41
C ILE A 25 32.40 -19.42 -0.66
N SER A 26 33.36 -19.24 0.24
CA SER A 26 33.96 -20.35 1.00
C SER A 26 32.90 -21.03 1.87
N LYS A 27 32.96 -22.36 2.02
CA LYS A 27 32.04 -23.13 2.89
C LYS A 27 31.99 -22.58 4.33
N LYS A 28 33.12 -22.04 4.83
CA LYS A 28 33.22 -21.39 6.14
C LYS A 28 32.44 -20.06 6.19
N GLU A 29 32.53 -19.24 5.14
CA GLU A 29 31.77 -17.99 5.02
C GLU A 29 30.27 -18.26 4.86
N LEU A 30 29.89 -19.31 4.13
CA LEU A 30 28.50 -19.73 4.00
C LEU A 30 27.93 -20.18 5.35
N ALA A 31 28.69 -20.97 6.12
CA ALA A 31 28.31 -21.39 7.47
C ALA A 31 28.22 -20.19 8.44
N ALA A 32 29.15 -19.23 8.36
CA ALA A 32 29.11 -18.00 9.15
C ALA A 32 27.88 -17.14 8.82
N ARG A 33 27.56 -16.96 7.54
CA ARG A 33 26.33 -16.26 7.09
C ARG A 33 25.07 -16.97 7.58
N LYS A 34 25.02 -18.31 7.53
CA LYS A 34 23.89 -19.10 8.07
C LYS A 34 23.74 -18.89 9.58
N ARG A 35 24.84 -18.91 10.34
CA ARG A 35 24.82 -18.65 11.80
C ARG A 35 24.36 -17.21 12.12
N GLN A 36 24.83 -16.21 11.38
CA GLN A 36 24.37 -14.83 11.56
C GLN A 36 22.89 -14.66 11.25
N ARG A 37 22.38 -15.27 10.17
CA ARG A 37 20.95 -15.29 9.85
C ARG A 37 20.13 -15.98 10.95
N ALA A 38 20.59 -17.13 11.45
CA ALA A 38 19.92 -17.82 12.55
C ALA A 38 19.84 -16.95 13.81
N LYS A 39 20.91 -16.25 14.18
CA LYS A 39 20.92 -15.31 15.31
C LYS A 39 19.97 -14.13 15.09
N GLN A 40 19.90 -13.57 13.88
CA GLN A 40 18.95 -12.51 13.54
C GLN A 40 17.51 -13.00 13.64
N ILE A 41 17.21 -14.19 13.12
CA ILE A 41 15.89 -14.81 13.21
C ILE A 41 15.51 -15.05 14.67
N GLN A 42 16.40 -15.61 15.49
CA GLN A 42 16.18 -15.80 16.93
C GLN A 42 15.88 -14.48 17.65
N LYS A 43 16.59 -13.40 17.29
CA LYS A 43 16.32 -12.07 17.86
C LYS A 43 14.95 -11.54 17.47
N VAL A 44 14.57 -11.66 16.20
CA VAL A 44 13.23 -11.25 15.72
C VAL A 44 12.13 -12.06 16.40
N ILE A 45 12.33 -13.38 16.57
CA ILE A 45 11.40 -14.25 17.29
C ILE A 45 11.32 -13.84 18.76
N GLY A 46 12.45 -13.59 19.43
CA GLY A 46 12.47 -13.13 20.82
C GLY A 46 11.74 -11.80 21.00
N ASP A 47 11.91 -10.87 20.06
CA ASP A 47 11.21 -9.59 20.07
C ASP A 47 9.71 -9.75 19.80
N LEU A 48 9.33 -10.64 18.88
CA LEU A 48 7.93 -10.99 18.61
C LEU A 48 7.27 -11.60 19.85
N VAL A 49 7.96 -12.50 20.56
CA VAL A 49 7.47 -13.12 21.80
C VAL A 49 7.36 -12.07 22.90
N THR A 50 8.31 -11.15 23.02
CA THR A 50 8.30 -10.09 24.04
C THR A 50 7.12 -9.15 23.84
N TYR A 51 6.99 -8.57 22.63
CA TYR A 51 5.90 -7.65 22.34
C TYR A 51 4.56 -8.37 22.24
N GLY A 52 4.53 -9.60 21.73
CA GLY A 52 3.35 -10.47 21.69
C GLY A 52 2.86 -10.83 23.09
N GLY A 53 3.76 -11.17 24.01
CA GLY A 53 3.43 -11.42 25.41
C GLY A 53 2.89 -10.19 26.11
N LEU A 54 3.54 -9.02 25.90
CA LEU A 54 3.05 -7.74 26.44
C LEU A 54 1.67 -7.38 25.87
N GLY A 55 1.48 -7.55 24.56
CA GLY A 55 0.20 -7.34 23.89
C GLY A 55 -0.88 -8.29 24.37
N LEU A 56 -0.54 -9.54 24.68
CA LEU A 56 -1.46 -10.52 25.24
C LEU A 56 -1.88 -10.14 26.67
N VAL A 57 -0.95 -9.74 27.53
CA VAL A 57 -1.27 -9.28 28.91
C VAL A 57 -2.19 -8.06 28.87
N ILE A 58 -1.86 -7.06 28.05
CA ILE A 58 -2.68 -5.86 27.90
C ILE A 58 -4.04 -6.19 27.28
N GLY A 59 -4.07 -7.04 26.25
CA GLY A 59 -5.30 -7.50 25.61
C GLY A 59 -6.22 -8.24 26.55
N ILE A 60 -5.71 -9.17 27.36
CA ILE A 60 -6.48 -9.89 28.38
C ILE A 60 -7.00 -8.92 29.44
N THR A 61 -6.16 -7.99 29.92
CA THR A 61 -6.59 -7.00 30.91
C THR A 61 -7.73 -6.13 30.37
N LEU A 62 -7.58 -5.63 29.14
CA LEU A 62 -8.62 -4.84 28.48
C LEU A 62 -9.86 -5.67 28.13
N PHE A 63 -9.75 -6.98 27.92
CA PHE A 63 -10.90 -7.86 27.67
C PHE A 63 -11.82 -7.97 28.89
N PHE A 64 -11.25 -7.97 30.09
CA PHE A 64 -12.03 -8.03 31.33
C PHE A 64 -12.54 -6.66 31.81
N VAL A 65 -11.94 -5.56 31.34
CA VAL A 65 -12.26 -4.19 31.80
C VAL A 65 -13.01 -3.37 30.73
N ALA A 66 -12.90 -3.75 29.46
CA ALA A 66 -13.47 -3.03 28.33
C ALA A 66 -14.07 -3.99 27.29
N GLU A 67 -14.64 -3.43 26.22
CA GLU A 67 -15.23 -4.23 25.14
C GLU A 67 -14.18 -5.10 24.41
N PRO A 68 -14.56 -6.29 23.90
CA PRO A 68 -13.66 -7.16 23.15
C PRO A 68 -12.94 -6.48 21.98
N LYS A 69 -13.57 -5.50 21.33
CA LYS A 69 -12.96 -4.72 20.24
C LYS A 69 -11.82 -3.83 20.72
N ILE A 70 -11.98 -3.21 21.90
CA ILE A 70 -10.96 -2.38 22.54
C ILE A 70 -9.81 -3.26 23.02
N ALA A 71 -10.11 -4.44 23.54
CA ALA A 71 -9.11 -5.43 23.91
C ALA A 71 -8.24 -5.88 22.72
N LEU A 72 -8.89 -6.19 21.59
CA LEU A 72 -8.19 -6.56 20.36
C LEU A 72 -7.36 -5.40 19.79
N ALA A 73 -7.92 -4.19 19.78
CA ALA A 73 -7.21 -2.99 19.34
C ALA A 73 -6.02 -2.63 20.25
N GLY A 74 -6.19 -2.72 21.57
CA GLY A 74 -5.16 -2.40 22.55
C GLY A 74 -4.04 -3.44 22.55
N GLY A 75 -4.39 -4.72 22.66
CA GLY A 75 -3.41 -5.81 22.62
C GLY A 75 -2.65 -5.86 21.30
N GLY A 76 -3.37 -5.90 20.17
CA GLY A 76 -2.75 -5.89 18.84
C GLY A 76 -1.99 -4.60 18.56
N GLY A 77 -2.50 -3.46 19.01
CA GLY A 77 -1.87 -2.15 18.88
C GLY A 77 -0.49 -2.10 19.53
N ILE A 78 -0.33 -2.64 20.74
CA ILE A 78 0.97 -2.68 21.42
C ILE A 78 2.00 -3.52 20.64
N VAL A 79 1.58 -4.67 20.11
CA VAL A 79 2.45 -5.51 19.27
C VAL A 79 2.90 -4.73 18.03
N VAL A 80 1.96 -4.10 17.33
CA VAL A 80 2.23 -3.33 16.11
C VAL A 80 3.13 -2.13 16.41
N LEU A 81 2.88 -1.37 17.48
CA LEU A 81 3.66 -0.22 17.87
C LEU A 81 5.11 -0.61 18.22
N GLY A 82 5.28 -1.63 19.06
CA GLY A 82 6.60 -2.09 19.50
C GLY A 82 7.46 -2.64 18.36
N LEU A 83 6.85 -3.45 17.48
CA LEU A 83 7.54 -4.00 16.32
C LEU A 83 7.84 -2.92 15.27
N SER A 84 6.91 -2.00 15.02
CA SER A 84 7.11 -0.94 14.03
C SER A 84 8.17 0.07 14.49
N PHE A 85 8.28 0.32 15.80
CA PHE A 85 9.34 1.17 16.34
C PHE A 85 10.72 0.48 16.22
N LYS A 86 10.80 -0.80 16.60
CA LYS A 86 12.06 -1.55 16.60
C LYS A 86 12.56 -1.90 15.20
N TYR A 87 11.62 -2.18 14.30
CA TYR A 87 11.86 -2.56 12.91
C TYR A 87 11.09 -1.64 11.95
N PRO A 88 11.50 -0.36 11.82
CA PRO A 88 10.75 0.65 11.09
C PRO A 88 10.46 0.26 9.64
N MET A 89 11.43 -0.36 8.96
CA MET A 89 11.25 -0.83 7.59
C MET A 89 10.21 -1.94 7.47
N LEU A 90 10.16 -2.87 8.43
CA LEU A 90 9.11 -3.91 8.45
C LEU A 90 7.75 -3.29 8.78
N GLY A 91 7.71 -2.29 9.66
CA GLY A 91 6.51 -1.49 9.93
C GLY A 91 5.97 -0.81 8.67
N LEU A 92 6.84 -0.24 7.83
CA LEU A 92 6.43 0.36 6.55
C LEU A 92 5.91 -0.67 5.54
N TRP A 93 6.51 -1.86 5.47
CA TRP A 93 5.96 -2.95 4.65
C TRP A 93 4.61 -3.41 5.16
N GLY A 94 4.46 -3.58 6.47
CA GLY A 94 3.19 -3.90 7.11
C GLY A 94 2.13 -2.84 6.81
N PHE A 95 2.50 -1.56 6.88
CA PHE A 95 1.65 -0.44 6.51
C PHE A 95 1.21 -0.51 5.04
N LEU A 96 2.13 -0.75 4.10
CA LEU A 96 1.82 -0.89 2.67
C LEU A 96 0.86 -2.05 2.39
N ILE A 97 1.03 -3.17 3.08
CA ILE A 97 0.15 -4.35 2.96
C ILE A 97 -1.21 -4.11 3.60
N TYR A 98 -1.25 -3.43 4.75
CA TYR A 98 -2.48 -3.16 5.51
C TYR A 98 -3.38 -2.13 4.82
N MET A 99 -2.78 -1.09 4.25
CA MET A 99 -3.50 0.08 3.71
C MET A 99 -4.62 -0.27 2.72
N PRO A 100 -4.42 -1.17 1.74
CA PRO A 100 -5.48 -1.59 0.84
C PRO A 100 -6.69 -2.25 1.52
N PHE A 101 -6.53 -2.80 2.73
CA PHE A 101 -7.60 -3.47 3.48
C PHE A 101 -8.12 -2.66 4.67
N ALA A 102 -7.59 -1.46 4.89
CA ALA A 102 -7.90 -0.66 6.07
C ALA A 102 -9.40 -0.36 6.23
N GLY A 103 -10.12 -0.17 5.11
CA GLY A 103 -11.57 0.04 5.13
C GLY A 103 -12.31 -1.19 5.64
N THR A 104 -12.03 -2.36 5.07
CA THR A 104 -12.60 -3.63 5.52
C THR A 104 -12.33 -3.88 7.00
N VAL A 105 -11.08 -3.71 7.46
CA VAL A 105 -10.72 -3.89 8.88
C VAL A 105 -11.50 -2.92 9.78
N THR A 106 -11.56 -1.64 9.41
CA THR A 106 -12.26 -0.61 10.19
C THR A 106 -13.75 -0.94 10.36
N TYR A 107 -14.42 -1.35 9.28
CA TYR A 107 -15.87 -1.51 9.29
C TYR A 107 -16.36 -2.91 9.64
N TRP A 108 -15.53 -3.95 9.50
CA TRP A 108 -15.89 -5.31 9.91
C TRP A 108 -15.41 -5.64 11.31
N ILE A 109 -14.17 -5.29 11.65
CA ILE A 109 -13.60 -5.58 12.96
C ILE A 109 -13.92 -4.43 13.92
N GLY A 110 -13.66 -3.19 13.48
CA GLY A 110 -13.86 -1.99 14.31
C GLY A 110 -15.29 -1.49 14.41
N GLY A 111 -16.23 -2.03 13.63
CA GLY A 111 -17.62 -1.54 13.57
C GLY A 111 -17.74 -0.06 13.21
N GLY A 112 -16.75 0.52 12.51
CA GLY A 112 -16.71 1.95 12.20
C GLY A 112 -16.14 2.83 13.32
N SER A 113 -15.66 2.24 14.43
CA SER A 113 -15.07 2.98 15.54
C SER A 113 -13.90 3.87 15.07
N PRO A 114 -13.83 5.14 15.53
CA PRO A 114 -12.72 6.04 15.22
C PRO A 114 -11.34 5.48 15.56
N ILE A 115 -11.25 4.63 16.59
CA ILE A 115 -10.00 3.97 17.02
C ILE A 115 -9.45 3.07 15.90
N PHE A 116 -10.31 2.39 15.17
CA PHE A 116 -9.86 1.52 14.07
C PHE A 116 -9.51 2.31 12.81
N GLN A 117 -10.03 3.53 12.65
CA GLN A 117 -9.59 4.43 11.58
C GLN A 117 -8.15 4.92 11.77
N VAL A 118 -7.70 5.03 13.02
CA VAL A 118 -6.30 5.35 13.37
C VAL A 118 -5.40 4.14 13.53
N ALA A 119 -5.92 2.90 13.48
CA ALA A 119 -5.10 1.70 13.65
C ALA A 119 -3.95 1.61 12.64
N LYS A 120 -4.17 2.08 11.41
CA LYS A 120 -3.13 2.19 10.37
C LYS A 120 -1.94 3.05 10.80
N ASP A 121 -2.18 4.08 11.61
CA ASP A 121 -1.16 5.00 12.10
C ASP A 121 -0.22 4.31 13.09
N GLY A 122 -0.68 3.21 13.74
CA GLY A 122 0.14 2.38 14.61
C GLY A 122 1.31 1.70 13.89
N PHE A 123 1.19 1.42 12.59
CA PHE A 123 2.31 0.91 11.79
C PHE A 123 3.28 2.02 11.41
N TYR A 124 2.73 3.16 11.00
CA TYR A 124 3.49 4.17 10.29
C TYR A 124 4.15 5.21 11.23
N ILE A 125 3.48 5.66 12.30
CA ILE A 125 4.04 6.67 13.21
C ILE A 125 5.29 6.17 13.93
N PRO A 126 5.30 4.98 14.57
CA PRO A 126 6.50 4.49 15.24
C PRO A 126 7.63 4.21 14.26
N ALA A 127 7.30 3.72 13.05
CA ALA A 127 8.27 3.50 12.00
C ALA A 127 8.93 4.81 11.55
N MET A 128 8.17 5.89 11.40
CA MET A 128 8.72 7.21 11.11
C MET A 128 9.66 7.71 12.21
N ILE A 129 9.25 7.60 13.47
CA ILE A 129 10.08 8.02 14.61
C ILE A 129 11.40 7.23 14.58
N GLY A 130 11.32 5.92 14.36
CA GLY A 130 12.48 5.04 14.20
C GLY A 130 13.39 5.48 13.05
N ILE A 131 12.84 5.85 11.90
CA ILE A 131 13.59 6.39 10.75
C ILE A 131 14.25 7.72 11.10
N GLY A 132 13.52 8.64 11.74
CA GLY A 132 14.06 9.94 12.16
C GLY A 132 15.23 9.81 13.13
N MET A 133 15.11 8.91 14.12
CA MET A 133 16.18 8.60 15.06
C MET A 133 17.37 7.95 14.36
N TRP A 134 17.12 7.04 13.41
CA TRP A 134 18.17 6.41 12.62
C TRP A 134 18.91 7.44 11.75
N CYS A 135 18.19 8.34 11.07
CA CYS A 135 18.77 9.45 10.30
C CYS A 135 19.65 10.33 11.17
N LYS A 136 19.15 10.72 12.37
CA LYS A 136 19.92 11.52 13.34
C LYS A 136 21.21 10.81 13.78
N LYS A 137 21.16 9.51 14.06
CA LYS A 137 22.33 8.72 14.48
C LYS A 137 23.35 8.49 13.36
N THR A 138 22.89 8.40 12.12
CA THR A 138 23.75 8.09 10.96
C THR A 138 24.19 9.32 10.16
N GLY A 139 23.72 10.52 10.52
CA GLY A 139 23.97 11.75 9.78
C GLY A 139 23.24 11.82 8.43
N ASN A 140 22.34 10.87 8.15
CA ASN A 140 21.55 10.84 6.92
C ASN A 140 20.49 11.95 6.95
N ARG A 141 20.33 12.66 5.83
CA ARG A 141 19.36 13.75 5.70
C ARG A 141 17.98 13.20 5.39
N PHE A 142 16.96 13.93 5.81
CA PHE A 142 15.60 13.71 5.33
C PHE A 142 15.52 14.07 3.84
N ILE A 143 14.95 13.19 3.03
CA ILE A 143 14.97 13.33 1.57
C ILE A 143 13.57 13.69 1.07
N LEU A 144 13.50 14.83 0.39
CA LEU A 144 12.38 15.22 -0.44
C LEU A 144 12.90 15.40 -1.88
N PRO A 145 12.48 14.55 -2.84
CA PRO A 145 12.87 14.68 -4.24
C PRO A 145 12.54 16.07 -4.78
N LYS A 146 13.50 16.69 -5.49
CA LYS A 146 13.32 18.05 -6.05
C LYS A 146 12.08 18.16 -6.93
N ALA A 147 11.79 17.11 -7.71
CA ALA A 147 10.62 17.03 -8.58
C ALA A 147 9.29 17.11 -7.82
N LEU A 148 9.25 16.68 -6.55
CA LEU A 148 8.05 16.73 -5.71
C LEU A 148 7.89 18.05 -4.97
N LYS A 149 8.93 18.89 -4.91
CA LYS A 149 8.93 20.11 -4.09
C LYS A 149 7.82 21.08 -4.53
N ASN A 150 7.78 21.45 -5.81
CA ASN A 150 6.80 22.42 -6.32
C ASN A 150 5.36 21.87 -6.26
N PRO A 151 5.07 20.64 -6.76
CA PRO A 151 3.73 20.06 -6.63
C PRO A 151 3.25 19.97 -5.19
N LEU A 152 4.16 19.65 -4.25
CA LEU A 152 3.82 19.56 -2.83
C LEU A 152 3.44 20.92 -2.24
N PHE A 153 4.18 21.99 -2.54
CA PHE A 153 3.82 23.33 -2.05
C PHE A 153 2.49 23.81 -2.62
N ILE A 154 2.22 23.55 -3.90
CA ILE A 154 0.93 23.86 -4.52
C ILE A 154 -0.19 23.09 -3.79
N LEU A 155 0.00 21.79 -3.56
CA LEU A 155 -0.99 20.96 -2.88
C LEU A 155 -1.24 21.42 -1.44
N ILE A 156 -0.19 21.75 -0.67
CA ILE A 156 -0.31 22.30 0.68
C ILE A 156 -1.08 23.63 0.65
N GLY A 157 -0.77 24.51 -0.31
CA GLY A 157 -1.49 25.76 -0.52
C GLY A 157 -2.98 25.53 -0.75
N CYS A 158 -3.33 24.63 -1.68
CA CYS A 158 -4.72 24.26 -1.94
C CYS A 158 -5.40 23.67 -0.69
N CYS A 159 -4.72 22.80 0.06
CA CYS A 159 -5.28 22.22 1.28
C CYS A 159 -5.51 23.27 2.38
N LEU A 160 -4.64 24.28 2.51
CA LEU A 160 -4.81 25.38 3.45
C LEU A 160 -5.98 26.29 3.05
N VAL A 161 -6.11 26.61 1.75
CA VAL A 161 -7.27 27.34 1.22
C VAL A 161 -8.56 26.58 1.52
N THR A 162 -8.62 25.27 1.25
CA THR A 162 -9.79 24.44 1.58
C THR A 162 -10.06 24.41 3.08
N LEU A 163 -9.03 24.33 3.92
CA LEU A 163 -9.19 24.34 5.37
C LEU A 163 -9.84 25.65 5.85
N VAL A 164 -9.41 26.79 5.33
CA VAL A 164 -9.94 28.10 5.72
C VAL A 164 -11.33 28.33 5.13
N PHE A 165 -11.47 28.21 3.80
CA PHE A 165 -12.69 28.64 3.10
C PHE A 165 -13.79 27.58 3.05
N VAL A 166 -13.46 26.29 3.09
CA VAL A 166 -14.49 25.23 3.07
C VAL A 166 -14.78 24.74 4.47
N ASN A 167 -13.75 24.40 5.25
CA ASN A 167 -13.97 23.85 6.59
C ASN A 167 -14.16 24.95 7.65
N GLY A 168 -13.52 26.11 7.49
CA GLY A 168 -13.61 27.23 8.42
C GLY A 168 -14.89 28.07 8.27
N LEU A 169 -15.42 28.21 7.05
CA LEU A 169 -16.67 28.95 6.79
C LEU A 169 -17.94 28.10 6.90
N LYS A 170 -17.81 26.77 7.06
CA LYS A 170 -18.98 25.90 7.20
C LYS A 170 -19.58 26.07 8.60
N GLU A 171 -20.85 26.44 8.65
CA GLU A 171 -21.59 26.53 9.92
C GLU A 171 -21.58 25.18 10.65
N PRO A 172 -21.19 25.16 11.93
CA PRO A 172 -21.13 23.93 12.70
C PRO A 172 -22.54 23.43 13.02
N ASN A 173 -22.97 22.36 12.36
CA ASN A 173 -24.14 21.60 12.77
C ASN A 173 -23.86 20.83 14.07
N PRO A 174 -24.88 20.52 14.90
CA PRO A 174 -24.70 19.71 16.10
C PRO A 174 -24.04 18.36 15.76
N GLY A 175 -22.81 18.15 16.24
CA GLY A 175 -22.02 16.94 16.02
C GLY A 175 -20.99 17.02 14.88
N ASP A 176 -21.08 17.99 13.98
CA ASP A 176 -20.10 18.20 12.91
C ASP A 176 -18.92 19.04 13.42
N LYS A 177 -17.69 18.55 13.26
CA LYS A 177 -16.45 19.28 13.56
C LYS A 177 -15.64 19.51 12.28
N PRO A 178 -16.09 20.42 11.39
CA PRO A 178 -15.51 20.57 10.05
C PRO A 178 -14.04 20.98 10.09
N ILE A 179 -13.65 21.90 10.99
CA ILE A 179 -12.25 22.29 11.19
C ILE A 179 -11.41 21.10 11.65
N LEU A 180 -11.91 20.30 12.60
CA LEU A 180 -11.19 19.12 13.10
C LEU A 180 -11.00 18.08 11.99
N MET A 181 -12.02 17.86 11.16
CA MET A 181 -11.92 17.00 9.97
C MET A 181 -10.88 17.52 8.97
N GLY A 182 -10.81 18.84 8.77
CA GLY A 182 -9.81 19.47 7.93
C GLY A 182 -8.38 19.30 8.45
N ILE A 183 -8.16 19.51 9.75
CA ILE A 183 -6.86 19.26 10.41
C ILE A 183 -6.48 17.79 10.28
N TRP A 184 -7.46 16.89 10.45
CA TRP A 184 -7.25 15.45 10.29
C TRP A 184 -6.82 15.08 8.86
N GLY A 185 -7.42 15.70 7.85
CA GLY A 185 -6.99 15.54 6.45
C GLY A 185 -5.57 16.04 6.21
N MET A 186 -5.21 17.19 6.79
CA MET A 186 -3.86 17.76 6.69
C MET A 186 -2.79 16.85 7.32
N LYS A 187 -3.10 16.23 8.46
CA LYS A 187 -2.24 15.22 9.11
C LYS A 187 -1.89 14.10 8.13
N VAL A 188 -2.87 13.60 7.38
CA VAL A 188 -2.64 12.51 6.42
C VAL A 188 -1.66 12.93 5.32
N LEU A 189 -1.79 14.16 4.80
CA LEU A 189 -0.90 14.68 3.77
C LEU A 189 0.54 14.86 4.27
N ILE A 190 0.73 15.59 5.37
CA ILE A 190 2.05 15.87 5.94
C ILE A 190 2.68 14.60 6.47
N GLY A 191 1.86 13.74 7.06
CA GLY A 191 2.30 12.50 7.66
C GLY A 191 3.01 11.60 6.66
N TYR A 192 2.46 11.40 5.46
CA TYR A 192 3.08 10.46 4.53
C TYR A 192 4.34 10.97 3.86
N LEU A 193 4.72 12.25 4.01
CA LEU A 193 5.96 12.79 3.42
C LEU A 193 7.22 12.05 3.91
N PRO A 194 7.40 11.80 5.23
CA PRO A 194 8.47 10.95 5.73
C PRO A 194 8.60 9.55 5.13
N LEU A 195 7.52 8.98 4.60
CA LEU A 195 7.59 7.68 3.92
C LEU A 195 8.50 7.71 2.70
N ILE A 196 8.61 8.87 2.03
CA ILE A 196 9.48 9.05 0.87
C ILE A 196 10.94 8.81 1.25
N THR A 197 11.35 9.30 2.42
CA THR A 197 12.72 9.09 2.93
C THR A 197 12.96 7.61 3.22
N GLY A 198 12.00 6.93 3.85
CA GLY A 198 12.07 5.49 4.10
C GLY A 198 12.23 4.69 2.82
N ALA A 199 11.36 4.96 1.83
CA ALA A 199 11.41 4.31 0.53
C ALA A 199 12.74 4.60 -0.21
N TYR A 200 13.22 5.85 -0.21
CA TYR A 200 14.48 6.21 -0.87
C TYR A 200 15.67 5.42 -0.33
N TYR A 201 15.79 5.32 1.00
CA TYR A 201 16.91 4.60 1.60
C TYR A 201 16.78 3.08 1.51
N GLN A 202 15.57 2.57 1.26
CA GLN A 202 15.32 1.14 1.14
C GLN A 202 15.43 0.63 -0.31
N LEU A 203 14.97 1.42 -1.28
CA LEU A 203 14.90 1.04 -2.70
C LEU A 203 16.16 1.46 -3.46
N LYS A 204 17.31 0.92 -3.03
CA LYS A 204 18.61 1.22 -3.65
C LYS A 204 18.92 0.36 -4.88
N GLY A 205 18.30 -0.80 -4.99
CA GLY A 205 18.62 -1.79 -6.02
C GLY A 205 17.42 -2.25 -6.84
N LYS A 206 17.74 -2.87 -7.97
CA LYS A 206 16.75 -3.48 -8.88
C LYS A 206 15.92 -4.55 -8.17
N THR A 207 16.53 -5.33 -7.29
CA THR A 207 15.87 -6.42 -6.57
C THR A 207 14.76 -5.90 -5.67
N GLU A 208 15.05 -4.86 -4.90
CA GLU A 208 14.10 -4.23 -3.99
C GLU A 208 12.96 -3.57 -4.76
N LEU A 209 13.28 -2.88 -5.87
CA LEU A 209 12.27 -2.29 -6.75
C LEU A 209 11.34 -3.34 -7.36
N LEU A 210 11.89 -4.45 -7.86
CA LEU A 210 11.09 -5.57 -8.36
C LEU A 210 10.23 -6.19 -7.25
N PHE A 211 10.75 -6.29 -6.03
CA PHE A 211 9.97 -6.79 -4.90
C PHE A 211 8.78 -5.88 -4.58
N VAL A 212 8.96 -4.55 -4.51
CA VAL A 212 7.84 -3.60 -4.33
C VAL A 212 6.81 -3.79 -5.42
N ALA A 213 7.26 -3.76 -6.69
CA ALA A 213 6.36 -3.79 -7.84
C ALA A 213 5.53 -5.09 -7.87
N ARG A 214 6.16 -6.23 -7.60
CA ARG A 214 5.49 -7.54 -7.51
C ARG A 214 4.51 -7.59 -6.34
N LEU A 215 4.88 -7.05 -5.18
CA LEU A 215 3.99 -6.95 -4.02
C LEU A 215 2.76 -6.10 -4.35
N THR A 216 2.95 -4.93 -4.97
CA THR A 216 1.83 -4.06 -5.36
C THR A 216 0.91 -4.72 -6.38
N VAL A 217 1.45 -5.50 -7.32
CA VAL A 217 0.64 -6.28 -8.28
C VAL A 217 -0.21 -7.34 -7.56
N ILE A 218 0.37 -8.07 -6.60
CA ILE A 218 -0.38 -9.05 -5.80
C ILE A 218 -1.53 -8.34 -5.05
N LEU A 219 -1.22 -7.24 -4.37
CA LEU A 219 -2.22 -6.48 -3.61
C LEU A 219 -3.31 -5.92 -4.52
N ALA A 220 -2.94 -5.40 -5.70
CA ALA A 220 -3.88 -4.91 -6.70
C ALA A 220 -4.82 -6.02 -7.17
N ILE A 221 -4.30 -7.20 -7.52
CA ILE A 221 -5.11 -8.33 -7.96
C ILE A 221 -6.09 -8.75 -6.87
N ILE A 222 -5.62 -8.94 -5.63
CA ILE A 222 -6.49 -9.35 -4.52
C ILE A 222 -7.60 -8.32 -4.29
N CYS A 223 -7.26 -7.03 -4.20
CA CYS A 223 -8.25 -5.99 -3.92
C CYS A 223 -9.25 -5.80 -5.07
N CYS A 224 -8.78 -5.87 -6.32
CA CYS A 224 -9.64 -5.75 -7.50
C CYS A 224 -10.55 -6.97 -7.65
N PHE A 225 -10.06 -8.18 -7.36
CA PHE A 225 -10.88 -9.38 -7.37
C PHE A 225 -11.98 -9.32 -6.31
N LEU A 226 -11.63 -8.94 -5.08
CA LEU A 226 -12.61 -8.69 -4.02
C LEU A 226 -13.65 -7.62 -4.45
N GLY A 227 -13.21 -6.56 -5.12
CA GLY A 227 -14.09 -5.54 -5.71
C GLY A 227 -15.08 -6.09 -6.73
N LEU A 228 -14.64 -6.99 -7.62
CA LEU A 228 -15.51 -7.65 -8.59
C LEU A 228 -16.55 -8.55 -7.92
N VAL A 229 -16.16 -9.32 -6.91
CA VAL A 229 -17.09 -10.16 -6.14
C VAL A 229 -18.15 -9.29 -5.45
N GLN A 230 -17.74 -8.18 -4.85
CA GLN A 230 -18.69 -7.21 -4.27
C GLN A 230 -19.65 -6.65 -5.31
N TYR A 231 -19.16 -6.26 -6.48
CA TYR A 231 -20.02 -5.78 -7.57
C TYR A 231 -21.01 -6.86 -8.01
N GLN A 232 -20.58 -8.12 -8.12
CA GLN A 232 -21.47 -9.22 -8.48
C GLN A 232 -22.56 -9.44 -7.44
N TYR A 233 -22.26 -9.30 -6.13
CA TYR A 233 -23.25 -9.42 -5.06
C TYR A 233 -24.28 -8.28 -5.10
N LEU A 234 -23.82 -7.05 -5.41
CA LEU A 234 -24.70 -5.89 -5.59
C LEU A 234 -25.55 -6.01 -6.85
N SER A 235 -24.98 -6.49 -7.96
CA SER A 235 -25.69 -6.62 -9.24
C SER A 235 -26.75 -7.73 -9.19
N SER A 236 -26.40 -8.90 -8.65
CA SER A 236 -27.30 -10.05 -8.48
C SER A 236 -28.41 -9.85 -7.45
N GLY A 237 -28.37 -8.77 -6.68
CA GLY A 237 -29.39 -8.47 -5.65
C GLY A 237 -29.19 -9.21 -4.34
N LYS A 238 -28.10 -9.98 -4.16
CA LYS A 238 -27.72 -10.55 -2.85
C LYS A 238 -27.47 -9.46 -1.81
N CYS A 239 -26.99 -8.30 -2.24
CA CYS A 239 -26.88 -7.10 -1.43
C CYS A 239 -27.77 -6.00 -2.01
N ALA A 240 -28.59 -5.38 -1.16
CA ALA A 240 -29.45 -4.26 -1.57
C ALA A 240 -28.64 -3.01 -1.93
N GLY A 241 -27.53 -2.73 -1.24
CA GLY A 241 -26.77 -1.50 -1.43
C GLY A 241 -27.64 -0.28 -1.11
N THR A 242 -27.66 0.70 -2.02
CA THR A 242 -28.55 1.88 -1.92
C THR A 242 -29.83 1.73 -2.76
N ARG A 243 -30.18 0.50 -3.19
CA ARG A 243 -31.46 0.25 -3.89
C ARG A 243 -32.62 0.50 -2.90
N GLY A 244 -33.58 1.32 -3.30
CA GLY A 244 -34.73 1.69 -2.46
C GLY A 244 -34.55 2.98 -1.67
N PHE A 245 -33.38 3.61 -1.72
CA PHE A 245 -33.21 4.98 -1.21
C PHE A 245 -33.97 5.96 -2.11
N THR A 246 -34.45 7.07 -1.52
CA THR A 246 -35.23 8.10 -2.22
C THR A 246 -34.58 9.48 -2.07
N GLY A 247 -34.85 10.37 -3.03
CA GLY A 247 -34.32 11.74 -3.03
C GLY A 247 -32.78 11.79 -3.00
N ASP A 248 -32.23 12.70 -2.20
CA ASP A 248 -30.78 12.95 -2.12
C ASP A 248 -29.95 11.74 -1.65
N GLN A 249 -30.58 10.78 -0.98
CA GLN A 249 -29.91 9.57 -0.51
C GLN A 249 -29.43 8.70 -1.68
N LEU A 250 -30.06 8.80 -2.87
CA LEU A 250 -29.63 8.11 -4.10
C LEU A 250 -28.26 8.56 -4.61
N PHE A 251 -27.77 9.72 -4.16
CA PHE A 251 -26.50 10.33 -4.59
C PHE A 251 -25.44 10.36 -3.50
N ARG A 252 -25.75 9.87 -2.29
CA ARG A 252 -24.84 9.90 -1.14
C ARG A 252 -24.35 8.50 -0.79
N ALA A 253 -23.02 8.33 -0.75
CA ALA A 253 -22.43 7.08 -0.28
C ALA A 253 -22.75 6.87 1.21
N SER A 254 -23.26 5.68 1.56
CA SER A 254 -23.68 5.34 2.92
C SER A 254 -22.90 4.13 3.46
N LEU A 255 -22.61 4.15 4.75
CA LEU A 255 -22.03 3.01 5.48
C LEU A 255 -23.05 1.90 5.72
N GLU A 256 -24.33 2.22 5.80
CA GLU A 256 -25.41 1.24 5.98
C GLU A 256 -25.60 0.37 4.74
N ALA A 257 -25.27 0.92 3.57
CA ALA A 257 -25.32 0.20 2.30
C ALA A 257 -24.17 -0.80 2.12
N LYS A 258 -23.24 -0.92 3.09
CA LYS A 258 -22.07 -1.82 3.03
C LYS A 258 -22.52 -3.26 2.74
N CYS A 259 -21.85 -3.91 1.78
CA CYS A 259 -22.11 -5.29 1.38
C CYS A 259 -21.05 -6.25 1.92
N LEU A 260 -19.92 -6.41 1.21
CA LEU A 260 -18.93 -7.45 1.49
C LEU A 260 -17.63 -6.90 2.09
N ILE A 261 -17.11 -5.80 1.54
CA ILE A 261 -15.79 -5.23 1.86
C ILE A 261 -15.85 -3.70 1.87
N GLY A 262 -14.86 -3.11 2.54
CA GLY A 262 -14.68 -1.65 2.61
C GLY A 262 -15.76 -0.94 3.39
N GLY A 263 -15.97 0.32 3.01
CA GLY A 263 -16.83 1.28 3.71
C GLY A 263 -18.00 1.79 2.90
N ALA A 264 -18.14 3.11 2.85
CA ALA A 264 -19.34 3.76 2.36
C ALA A 264 -19.50 3.54 0.85
N LEU A 265 -20.61 2.93 0.44
CA LEU A 265 -20.89 2.61 -0.96
C LEU A 265 -22.12 3.34 -1.48
N LEU A 266 -22.12 3.55 -2.79
CA LEU A 266 -23.23 4.10 -3.55
C LEU A 266 -23.51 3.17 -4.73
N PHE A 267 -24.71 2.62 -4.79
CA PHE A 267 -25.12 1.68 -5.84
C PHE A 267 -26.55 1.97 -6.29
N SER A 268 -26.69 2.97 -7.16
CA SER A 268 -27.97 3.44 -7.71
C SER A 268 -27.96 3.31 -9.23
N PRO A 269 -28.05 2.08 -9.78
CA PRO A 269 -27.97 1.86 -11.23
C PRO A 269 -29.11 2.53 -12.00
N SER A 270 -30.29 2.72 -11.39
CA SER A 270 -31.42 3.44 -11.99
C SER A 270 -31.11 4.90 -12.34
N GLN A 271 -30.15 5.52 -11.64
CA GLN A 271 -29.69 6.88 -11.88
C GLN A 271 -28.31 6.91 -12.58
N GLY A 272 -27.78 5.74 -12.97
CA GLY A 272 -26.43 5.63 -13.54
C GLY A 272 -25.30 6.01 -12.56
N VAL A 273 -25.56 6.00 -11.25
CA VAL A 273 -24.58 6.39 -10.23
C VAL A 273 -24.13 5.18 -9.44
N ILE A 274 -22.90 4.73 -9.71
CA ILE A 274 -22.22 3.68 -8.97
C ILE A 274 -20.90 4.26 -8.45
N ARG A 275 -20.67 4.18 -7.13
CA ARG A 275 -19.40 4.54 -6.49
C ARG A 275 -19.05 3.48 -5.46
N LEU A 276 -18.20 2.55 -5.85
CA LEU A 276 -17.77 1.46 -4.98
C LEU A 276 -16.44 1.83 -4.30
N PRO A 277 -16.35 1.70 -2.97
CA PRO A 277 -15.09 1.86 -2.23
C PRO A 277 -14.23 0.59 -2.26
N CYS A 278 -14.77 -0.54 -2.73
CA CYS A 278 -14.15 -1.86 -2.70
C CYS A 278 -13.56 -2.17 -1.32
N THR A 279 -12.24 -2.29 -1.17
CA THR A 279 -11.59 -2.61 0.11
C THR A 279 -11.30 -1.38 0.99
N PHE A 280 -11.47 -0.18 0.44
CA PHE A 280 -11.16 1.10 1.10
C PHE A 280 -12.35 1.67 1.86
N VAL A 281 -12.09 2.75 2.60
CA VAL A 281 -13.11 3.44 3.41
C VAL A 281 -14.08 4.22 2.54
N ALA A 282 -13.56 4.84 1.47
CA ALA A 282 -14.31 5.74 0.61
C ALA A 282 -13.99 5.53 -0.89
N PRO A 283 -14.96 5.76 -1.80
CA PRO A 283 -14.78 5.56 -3.24
C PRO A 283 -13.64 6.40 -3.85
N TRP A 284 -13.36 7.57 -3.29
CA TRP A 284 -12.26 8.43 -3.74
C TRP A 284 -10.88 7.80 -3.51
N GLN A 285 -10.67 7.17 -2.35
CA GLN A 285 -9.39 6.50 -2.03
C GLN A 285 -9.16 5.30 -2.95
N TRP A 286 -10.23 4.58 -3.27
CA TRP A 286 -10.20 3.50 -4.25
C TRP A 286 -9.78 3.97 -5.64
N GLY A 287 -10.28 5.12 -6.10
CA GLY A 287 -9.87 5.71 -7.39
C GLY A 287 -8.35 5.93 -7.48
N TRP A 288 -7.74 6.51 -6.45
CA TRP A 288 -6.28 6.71 -6.42
C TRP A 288 -5.49 5.41 -6.34
N PHE A 289 -6.02 4.41 -5.62
CA PHE A 289 -5.43 3.07 -5.61
C PHE A 289 -5.40 2.45 -7.00
N LEU A 290 -6.49 2.55 -7.77
CA LEU A 290 -6.54 2.05 -9.15
C LEU A 290 -5.55 2.78 -10.07
N ILE A 291 -5.51 4.11 -10.00
CA ILE A 291 -4.58 4.93 -10.82
C ILE A 291 -3.12 4.57 -10.52
N SER A 292 -2.76 4.47 -9.24
CA SER A 292 -1.39 4.11 -8.86
C SER A 292 -1.03 2.68 -9.29
N ASN A 293 -1.96 1.73 -9.16
CA ASN A 293 -1.69 0.35 -9.54
C ASN A 293 -1.74 0.11 -11.05
N ALA A 294 -2.36 0.98 -11.84
CA ALA A 294 -2.20 0.96 -13.29
C ALA A 294 -0.72 1.12 -13.67
N ALA A 295 -0.01 2.09 -13.06
CA ALA A 295 1.42 2.27 -13.29
C ALA A 295 2.26 1.06 -12.85
N PHE A 296 1.99 0.48 -11.67
CA PHE A 296 2.74 -0.68 -11.17
C PHE A 296 2.49 -1.95 -11.98
N THR A 297 1.23 -2.23 -12.34
CA THR A 297 0.88 -3.39 -13.16
C THR A 297 1.47 -3.26 -14.55
N PHE A 298 1.42 -2.07 -15.18
CA PHE A 298 2.13 -1.78 -16.43
C PHE A 298 3.64 -2.01 -16.33
N ALA A 299 4.29 -1.44 -15.31
CA ALA A 299 5.73 -1.59 -15.12
C ALA A 299 6.14 -3.07 -14.99
N VAL A 300 5.38 -3.88 -14.25
CA VAL A 300 5.66 -5.32 -14.11
C VAL A 300 5.39 -6.09 -15.41
N SER A 301 4.32 -5.78 -16.14
CA SER A 301 4.00 -6.42 -17.42
C SER A 301 5.14 -6.35 -18.44
N PHE A 302 5.79 -5.18 -18.54
CA PHE A 302 6.76 -4.93 -19.60
C PHE A 302 8.22 -4.94 -19.14
N SER A 303 8.49 -4.67 -17.86
CA SER A 303 9.86 -4.51 -17.35
C SER A 303 10.35 -5.63 -16.43
N ASP A 304 9.46 -6.53 -15.96
CA ASP A 304 9.90 -7.61 -15.06
C ASP A 304 10.78 -8.63 -15.82
N PRO A 305 11.89 -9.15 -15.23
CA PRO A 305 12.71 -10.16 -15.89
C PRO A 305 12.04 -11.54 -16.03
N SER A 306 11.02 -11.84 -15.23
CA SER A 306 10.38 -13.15 -15.19
C SER A 306 9.06 -13.16 -15.97
N PRO A 307 8.86 -14.12 -16.90
CA PRO A 307 7.65 -14.18 -17.72
C PRO A 307 6.37 -14.41 -16.91
N LEU A 308 6.44 -15.19 -15.82
CA LEU A 308 5.29 -15.40 -14.93
C LEU A 308 4.80 -14.09 -14.31
N TRP A 309 5.72 -13.22 -13.90
CA TRP A 309 5.39 -11.92 -13.36
C TRP A 309 4.87 -10.97 -14.43
N ARG A 310 5.37 -11.03 -15.67
CA ARG A 310 4.80 -10.28 -16.79
C ARG A 310 3.34 -10.66 -17.05
N ILE A 311 3.02 -11.95 -17.06
CA ILE A 311 1.63 -12.44 -17.20
C ILE A 311 0.78 -11.96 -16.03
N GLY A 312 1.30 -12.04 -14.80
CA GLY A 312 0.63 -11.51 -13.61
C GLY A 312 0.38 -10.00 -13.70
N GLY A 313 1.33 -9.24 -14.24
CA GLY A 313 1.19 -7.82 -14.53
C GLY A 313 0.07 -7.56 -15.54
N LEU A 314 0.02 -8.30 -16.66
CA LEU A 314 -0.99 -8.13 -17.70
C LEU A 314 -2.39 -8.45 -17.17
N PHE A 315 -2.50 -9.53 -16.38
CA PHE A 315 -3.74 -9.85 -15.68
C PHE A 315 -4.14 -8.76 -14.68
N GLY A 316 -3.16 -8.24 -13.92
CA GLY A 316 -3.33 -7.10 -13.03
C GLY A 316 -3.82 -5.83 -13.74
N MET A 317 -3.27 -5.52 -14.91
CA MET A 317 -3.71 -4.38 -15.72
C MET A 317 -5.18 -4.55 -16.15
N ALA A 318 -5.54 -5.73 -16.67
CA ALA A 318 -6.89 -6.02 -17.10
C ALA A 318 -7.91 -5.87 -15.95
N ILE A 319 -7.61 -6.44 -14.77
CA ILE A 319 -8.54 -6.39 -13.64
C ILE A 319 -8.67 -4.97 -13.04
N VAL A 320 -7.58 -4.19 -13.03
CA VAL A 320 -7.57 -2.77 -12.61
C VAL A 320 -8.42 -1.94 -13.56
N PHE A 321 -8.29 -2.16 -14.88
CA PHE A 321 -9.08 -1.47 -15.90
C PHE A 321 -10.58 -1.75 -15.75
N VAL A 322 -10.95 -3.04 -15.60
CA VAL A 322 -12.35 -3.43 -15.38
C VAL A 322 -12.90 -2.80 -14.10
N ASN A 323 -12.13 -2.78 -13.00
CA ASN A 323 -12.54 -2.12 -11.77
C ASN A 323 -12.71 -0.61 -11.93
N ALA A 324 -11.86 0.07 -12.71
CA ALA A 324 -11.99 1.49 -12.97
C ALA A 324 -13.30 1.83 -13.70
N ALA A 325 -13.72 0.97 -14.64
CA ALA A 325 -15.01 1.10 -15.33
C ALA A 325 -16.19 0.84 -14.40
N ILE A 326 -16.17 -0.26 -13.66
CA ILE A 326 -17.31 -0.71 -12.84
C ILE A 326 -17.54 0.19 -11.61
N CYS A 327 -16.48 0.69 -10.99
CA CYS A 327 -16.59 1.46 -9.74
C CYS A 327 -17.07 2.90 -9.95
N GLY A 328 -17.33 3.31 -11.20
CA GLY A 328 -17.88 4.61 -11.60
C GLY A 328 -17.01 5.81 -11.21
N GLN A 329 -15.72 5.59 -10.99
CA GLN A 329 -14.76 6.66 -10.71
C GLN A 329 -14.27 7.30 -11.99
N ARG A 330 -14.92 8.41 -12.39
CA ARG A 330 -14.62 9.13 -13.64
C ARG A 330 -13.13 9.45 -13.84
N ILE A 331 -12.44 9.88 -12.78
CA ILE A 331 -11.01 10.19 -12.84
C ILE A 331 -10.18 8.91 -13.08
N ALA A 332 -10.49 7.82 -12.37
CA ALA A 332 -9.80 6.55 -12.60
C ALA A 332 -10.08 6.00 -13.99
N LEU A 333 -11.33 6.09 -14.46
CA LEU A 333 -11.71 5.69 -15.82
C LEU A 333 -10.95 6.46 -16.90
N ALA A 334 -10.68 7.74 -16.69
CA ALA A 334 -9.91 8.56 -17.63
C ALA A 334 -8.39 8.32 -17.52
N LEU A 335 -7.84 8.25 -16.30
CA LEU A 335 -6.39 8.21 -16.09
C LEU A 335 -5.79 6.81 -16.21
N VAL A 336 -6.50 5.74 -15.85
CA VAL A 336 -5.98 4.37 -15.97
C VAL A 336 -5.60 4.02 -17.42
N PRO A 337 -6.44 4.29 -18.45
CA PRO A 337 -6.05 4.09 -19.84
C PRO A 337 -4.87 4.97 -20.26
N VAL A 338 -4.89 6.25 -19.88
CA VAL A 338 -3.84 7.21 -20.24
C VAL A 338 -2.47 6.78 -19.70
N VAL A 339 -2.40 6.38 -18.42
CA VAL A 339 -1.18 5.87 -17.78
C VAL A 339 -0.70 4.54 -18.40
N THR A 340 -1.60 3.80 -19.05
CA THR A 340 -1.26 2.54 -19.72
C THR A 340 -0.71 2.76 -21.14
N ILE A 341 -1.09 3.86 -21.79
CA ILE A 341 -0.75 4.15 -23.20
C ILE A 341 0.52 5.02 -23.30
N ILE A 342 0.71 5.96 -22.37
CA ILE A 342 1.89 6.85 -22.29
C ILE A 342 3.06 6.11 -21.66
#